data_AF-A0A7C2Z3L3-F1
#
_entry.id   AF-A0A7C2Z3L3-F1
#
_cell.length_a   1.000
_cell.length_b   1.000
_cell.length_c   1.000
_cell.angle_alpha   90.00
_cell.angle_beta   90.00
_cell.angle_gamma   90.00
#
_symmetry.space_group_name_H-M   'P 1'
#
loop_
_entity.id
_entity.type
_entity.pdbx_description
1 polymer ?
#
loop_
_entity_poly.entity_id
_entity_poly.type
_entity_poly.pdbx_seq_one_letter_code
_entity_poly.pdbx_strand_id
1 'polypeptide(L)'
;MARARPEARVLDFACGSGGFLLATAHYWFKQFGQDGVSPASLANQLHGVEYDAHAYSLARVVLEVGLGVSVSRLHCANALNQNWQGQTYDCILCNPPAGKIEVDMQAGAFQYAGRGKGRVNEYEVAFAELAVRLAASGGRIGLIVPEGLLSNSELKPFRKWLFGQARPVAVLGLPRGLFPHTPSRMYALMMVKSPRRKPNRCLITELRRHEISGNRAAVVRLVQGVLHA
;
A
#
# COMPACT_ATOMS: atom_id res chain seq x y z
N MET A 1 -4.30 -12.36 -1.89
CA MET A 1 -5.50 -11.98 -1.10
C MET A 1 -6.05 -10.59 -1.46
N ALA A 2 -5.40 -9.78 -2.31
CA ALA A 2 -6.05 -8.66 -3.00
C ALA A 2 -6.53 -9.10 -4.39
N ARG A 3 -7.69 -9.77 -4.48
CA ARG A 3 -8.29 -10.11 -5.79
C ARG A 3 -9.03 -8.89 -6.35
N ALA A 4 -8.31 -7.82 -6.70
CA ALA A 4 -8.94 -6.69 -7.37
C ALA A 4 -9.68 -7.23 -8.62
N ARG A 5 -10.89 -6.75 -8.89
CA ARG A 5 -11.64 -7.21 -10.06
C ARG A 5 -11.21 -6.39 -11.28
N PRO A 6 -11.35 -6.89 -12.52
CA PRO A 6 -11.00 -6.16 -13.73
C PRO A 6 -11.54 -4.74 -13.80
N GLU A 7 -12.67 -4.44 -13.16
CA GLU A 7 -13.32 -3.13 -13.11
C GLU A 7 -12.80 -2.20 -11.98
N ALA A 8 -11.99 -2.72 -11.07
CA ALA A 8 -11.56 -2.01 -9.87
C ALA A 8 -10.55 -0.90 -10.19
N ARG A 9 -10.71 0.27 -9.57
CA ARG A 9 -9.68 1.32 -9.59
C ARG A 9 -8.60 1.00 -8.56
N VAL A 10 -7.35 0.95 -9.01
CA VAL A 10 -6.19 0.66 -8.19
C VAL A 10 -5.32 1.89 -8.08
N LEU A 11 -4.87 2.22 -6.87
CA LEU A 11 -3.94 3.32 -6.63
C LEU A 11 -2.66 2.81 -5.95
N ASP A 12 -1.54 3.28 -6.46
CA ASP A 12 -0.26 3.32 -5.75
C ASP A 12 0.21 4.78 -5.68
N PHE A 13 0.06 5.42 -4.52
CA PHE A 13 0.37 6.85 -4.35
C PHE A 13 1.84 7.14 -4.01
N ALA A 14 2.70 6.12 -4.04
CA ALA A 14 4.16 6.24 -3.97
C ALA A 14 4.76 5.12 -4.84
N CYS A 15 4.45 5.18 -6.15
CA CYS A 15 4.59 4.03 -7.02
C CYS A 15 6.02 3.67 -7.39
N GLY A 16 7.00 4.53 -7.11
CA GLY A 16 8.38 4.33 -7.51
C GLY A 16 8.47 4.09 -9.01
N SER A 17 9.08 2.97 -9.41
CA SER A 17 9.17 2.49 -10.80
C SER A 17 7.93 1.74 -11.32
N GLY A 18 6.80 1.77 -10.60
CA GLY A 18 5.53 1.18 -11.04
C GLY A 18 5.36 -0.32 -10.77
N GLY A 19 6.19 -0.91 -9.90
CA GLY A 19 6.22 -2.35 -9.66
C GLY A 19 4.88 -2.97 -9.23
N PHE A 20 4.15 -2.36 -8.30
CA PHE A 20 2.83 -2.87 -7.88
C PHE A 20 1.78 -2.74 -8.98
N LEU A 21 1.81 -1.64 -9.74
CA LEU A 21 0.88 -1.41 -10.85
C LEU A 21 1.09 -2.44 -11.97
N LEU A 22 2.34 -2.68 -12.37
CA LEU A 22 2.68 -3.69 -13.37
C LEU A 22 2.33 -5.11 -12.88
N ALA A 23 2.64 -5.43 -11.62
CA ALA A 23 2.28 -6.72 -11.04
C ALA A 23 0.76 -6.94 -10.99
N THR A 24 -0.01 -5.87 -10.76
CA THR A 24 -1.48 -5.90 -10.80
C THR A 24 -2.00 -6.19 -12.21
N ALA A 25 -1.49 -5.47 -13.22
CA ALA A 25 -1.80 -5.76 -14.62
C ALA A 25 -1.48 -7.21 -15.01
N HIS A 26 -0.27 -7.68 -14.67
CA HIS A 26 0.15 -9.04 -14.97
C HIS A 26 -0.75 -10.09 -14.29
N TYR A 27 -1.11 -9.86 -13.02
CA TYR A 27 -2.03 -10.73 -12.29
C TYR A 27 -3.40 -10.82 -12.99
N TRP A 28 -3.93 -9.68 -13.45
CA TRP A 28 -5.21 -9.62 -14.15
C TRP A 28 -5.17 -10.29 -15.51
N PHE A 29 -4.14 -10.07 -16.32
CA PHE A 29 -3.96 -10.79 -17.58
C PHE A 29 -3.91 -12.30 -17.36
N LYS A 30 -3.17 -12.77 -16.36
CA LYS A 30 -3.08 -14.20 -16.04
C LYS A 30 -4.41 -14.80 -15.57
N GLN A 31 -5.20 -14.03 -14.82
CA GLN A 31 -6.43 -14.53 -14.19
C GLN A 31 -7.64 -14.51 -15.13
N PHE A 32 -7.71 -13.53 -16.04
CA PHE A 32 -8.89 -13.25 -16.86
C PHE A 32 -8.64 -13.37 -18.37
N GLY A 33 -7.40 -13.54 -18.80
CA GLY A 33 -7.03 -13.57 -20.22
C GLY A 33 -7.11 -12.19 -20.88
N GLN A 34 -6.64 -12.11 -22.13
CA GLN A 34 -6.68 -10.86 -22.91
C GLN A 34 -8.10 -10.46 -23.29
N ASP A 35 -9.01 -11.43 -23.41
CA ASP A 35 -10.43 -11.16 -23.72
C ASP A 35 -11.21 -10.63 -22.49
N GLY A 36 -10.73 -10.92 -21.28
CA GLY A 36 -11.35 -10.45 -20.04
C GLY A 36 -10.84 -9.10 -19.54
N VAL A 37 -9.65 -8.68 -19.98
CA VAL A 37 -8.99 -7.43 -19.55
C VAL A 37 -8.21 -6.84 -20.73
N SER A 38 -8.64 -5.69 -21.24
CA SER A 38 -7.91 -5.00 -22.30
C SER A 38 -6.81 -4.10 -21.74
N PRO A 39 -5.67 -3.91 -22.46
CA PRO A 39 -4.65 -2.94 -22.08
C PRO A 39 -5.19 -1.52 -21.85
N ALA A 40 -6.13 -1.07 -22.68
CA ALA A 40 -6.76 0.24 -22.55
C ALA A 40 -7.60 0.36 -21.26
N SER A 41 -8.26 -0.73 -20.82
CA SER A 41 -8.95 -0.76 -19.53
C SER A 41 -7.95 -0.60 -18.38
N LEU A 42 -6.85 -1.35 -18.42
CA LEU A 42 -5.79 -1.29 -17.40
C LEU A 42 -5.19 0.10 -17.28
N ALA A 43 -4.87 0.75 -18.40
CA ALA A 43 -4.33 2.11 -18.41
C ALA A 43 -5.28 3.13 -17.76
N ASN A 44 -6.58 2.88 -17.76
CA ASN A 44 -7.59 3.72 -17.10
C ASN A 44 -7.82 3.37 -15.62
N GLN A 45 -7.51 2.14 -15.22
CA GLN A 45 -7.79 1.58 -13.89
C GLN A 45 -6.62 1.64 -12.93
N LEU A 46 -5.39 1.62 -13.46
CA LEU A 46 -4.15 1.70 -12.70
C LEU A 46 -3.71 3.15 -12.55
N HIS A 47 -3.77 3.66 -11.32
CA HIS A 47 -3.43 5.04 -10.98
C HIS A 47 -2.15 5.04 -10.16
N GLY A 48 -1.24 5.96 -10.46
CA GLY A 48 0.03 6.07 -9.78
C GLY A 48 0.40 7.51 -9.49
N VAL A 49 1.05 7.74 -8.35
CA VAL A 49 1.68 9.02 -8.02
C VAL A 49 3.11 8.75 -7.55
N GLU A 50 4.05 9.52 -8.05
CA GLU A 50 5.45 9.46 -7.64
C GLU A 50 6.00 10.88 -7.51
N TYR A 51 6.77 11.14 -6.44
CA TYR A 51 7.34 12.45 -6.18
C TYR A 51 8.64 12.67 -6.96
N ASP A 52 9.48 11.63 -7.08
CA ASP A 52 10.75 11.72 -7.80
C ASP A 52 10.54 11.62 -9.32
N ALA A 53 11.00 12.65 -10.05
CA ALA A 53 10.79 12.75 -11.49
C ALA A 53 11.47 11.64 -12.31
N HIS A 54 12.60 11.11 -11.82
CA HIS A 54 13.31 10.01 -12.49
C HIS A 54 12.59 8.68 -12.30
N ALA A 55 12.17 8.36 -11.07
CA ALA A 55 11.36 7.19 -10.75
C ALA A 55 10.02 7.23 -11.48
N TYR A 56 9.35 8.37 -11.52
CA TYR A 56 8.14 8.60 -12.31
C TYR A 56 8.36 8.29 -13.80
N SER A 57 9.44 8.83 -14.39
CA SER A 57 9.76 8.61 -15.80
C SER A 57 9.99 7.12 -16.09
N LEU A 58 10.70 6.43 -15.18
CA LEU A 58 10.90 4.99 -15.28
C LEU A 58 9.58 4.22 -15.16
N ALA A 59 8.72 4.57 -14.21
CA ALA A 59 7.40 3.95 -14.06
C ALA A 59 6.55 4.08 -15.32
N ARG A 60 6.58 5.26 -15.96
CA ARG A 60 5.84 5.48 -17.20
C ARG A 60 6.32 4.52 -18.29
N VAL A 61 7.63 4.47 -18.53
CA VAL A 61 8.20 3.56 -19.55
C VAL A 61 7.90 2.09 -19.24
N VAL A 62 8.09 1.67 -17.99
CA VAL A 62 7.85 0.29 -17.55
C VAL A 62 6.38 -0.11 -17.76
N LEU A 63 5.43 0.77 -17.43
CA LEU A 63 4.01 0.49 -17.60
C LEU A 63 3.59 0.57 -19.07
N GLU A 64 4.06 1.55 -19.84
CA GLU A 64 3.70 1.68 -21.26
C GLU A 64 4.21 0.50 -22.08
N VAL A 65 5.45 0.06 -21.84
CA VAL A 65 6.00 -1.14 -22.48
C VAL A 65 5.29 -2.40 -21.98
N GLY A 66 5.04 -2.51 -20.68
CA GLY A 66 4.39 -3.68 -20.08
C GLY A 66 2.92 -3.86 -20.49
N LEU A 67 2.22 -2.77 -20.78
CA LEU A 67 0.83 -2.78 -21.23
C LEU A 67 0.68 -2.69 -22.75
N GLY A 68 1.67 -2.15 -23.47
CA GLY A 68 1.59 -1.88 -24.90
C GLY A 68 0.70 -0.69 -25.26
N VAL A 69 0.34 0.16 -24.29
CA VAL A 69 -0.50 1.35 -24.46
C VAL A 69 -0.01 2.48 -23.56
N SER A 70 -0.28 3.73 -23.96
CA SER A 70 0.04 4.90 -23.14
C SER A 70 -0.74 4.91 -21.81
N VAL A 71 -0.09 5.34 -20.73
CA VAL A 71 -0.72 5.46 -19.41
C VAL A 71 -0.98 6.92 -19.07
N SER A 72 -2.24 7.26 -18.81
CA SER A 72 -2.68 8.65 -18.54
C SER A 72 -2.96 8.95 -17.07
N ARG A 73 -2.93 7.92 -16.21
CA ARG A 73 -3.28 7.99 -14.78
C ARG A 73 -2.06 7.94 -13.86
N LEU A 74 -0.89 8.24 -14.41
CA LEU A 74 0.37 8.35 -13.67
C LEU A 74 0.72 9.83 -13.51
N HIS A 75 1.06 10.27 -12.30
CA HIS A 75 1.35 11.68 -11.99
C HIS A 75 2.69 11.84 -11.26
N CYS A 76 3.48 12.83 -11.68
CA CYS A 76 4.67 13.27 -10.96
C CYS A 76 4.26 14.36 -9.95
N ALA A 77 4.04 14.00 -8.68
CA ALA A 77 3.52 14.92 -7.67
C ALA A 77 3.80 14.43 -6.24
N ASN A 78 3.72 15.35 -5.27
CA ASN A 78 3.66 15.00 -3.86
C ASN A 78 2.23 14.54 -3.51
N ALA A 79 2.04 13.24 -3.29
CA ALA A 79 0.74 12.66 -2.97
C ALA A 79 0.11 13.20 -1.67
N LEU A 80 0.91 13.70 -0.71
CA LEU A 80 0.39 14.30 0.53
C LEU A 80 -0.13 15.73 0.33
N ASN A 81 0.30 16.41 -0.73
CA ASN A 81 -0.12 17.78 -1.07
C ASN A 81 -1.09 17.83 -2.28
N GLN A 82 -1.42 16.67 -2.87
CA GLN A 82 -2.31 16.59 -4.02
C GLN A 82 -3.79 16.79 -3.64
N ASN A 83 -4.56 17.41 -4.53
CA ASN A 83 -6.01 17.50 -4.37
C ASN A 83 -6.69 16.17 -4.75
N TRP A 84 -7.20 15.48 -3.73
CA TRP A 84 -7.89 14.20 -3.86
C TRP A 84 -9.42 14.30 -3.79
N GLN A 85 -9.98 15.50 -3.83
CA GLN A 85 -11.41 15.71 -3.66
C GLN A 85 -12.24 14.86 -4.64
N GLY A 86 -13.20 14.10 -4.11
CA GLY A 86 -14.07 13.22 -4.89
C GLY A 86 -13.42 11.92 -5.40
N GLN A 87 -12.14 11.66 -5.09
CA GLN A 87 -11.46 10.45 -5.53
C GLN A 87 -11.59 9.31 -4.52
N THR A 88 -11.93 8.13 -5.04
CA THR A 88 -11.95 6.87 -4.27
C THR A 88 -11.46 5.70 -5.10
N TYR A 89 -10.86 4.71 -4.44
CA TYR A 89 -10.23 3.56 -5.07
C TYR A 89 -10.66 2.26 -4.41
N ASP A 90 -10.93 1.24 -5.23
CA ASP A 90 -11.34 -0.09 -4.76
C ASP A 90 -10.17 -0.85 -4.14
N CYS A 91 -8.95 -0.55 -4.59
CA CYS A 91 -7.73 -1.16 -4.09
C CYS A 91 -6.62 -0.11 -3.98
N ILE A 92 -5.91 -0.13 -2.86
CA ILE A 92 -4.69 0.64 -2.67
C ILE A 92 -3.58 -0.35 -2.38
N LEU A 93 -2.51 -0.32 -3.17
CA LEU A 93 -1.32 -1.15 -2.99
C LEU A 93 -0.12 -0.21 -3.05
N CYS A 94 0.57 -0.05 -1.92
CA CYS A 94 1.63 0.94 -1.85
C CYS A 94 2.75 0.48 -0.92
N ASN A 95 3.99 0.85 -1.26
CA ASN A 95 5.13 0.85 -0.37
C ASN A 95 5.57 2.30 -0.16
N PRO A 96 4.91 3.05 0.74
CA PRO A 96 5.28 4.42 1.00
C PRO A 96 6.74 4.50 1.50
N PRO A 97 7.44 5.61 1.23
CA PRO A 97 8.80 5.78 1.72
C PRO A 97 8.80 5.73 3.26
N ALA A 98 9.81 5.07 3.83
CA ALA A 98 9.95 4.84 5.27
C ALA A 98 11.24 5.49 5.79
N GLY A 99 11.24 5.89 7.05
CA GLY A 99 12.37 6.57 7.69
C GLY A 99 12.31 8.10 7.61
N LYS A 100 13.41 8.78 7.99
CA LYS A 100 13.45 10.24 8.11
C LYS A 100 13.42 10.89 6.73
N ILE A 101 12.25 11.38 6.35
CA ILE A 101 12.01 12.15 5.13
C ILE A 101 11.74 13.59 5.56
N GLU A 102 12.27 14.57 4.82
CA GLU A 102 11.93 15.97 5.06
C GLU A 102 10.45 16.19 4.77
N VAL A 103 9.77 16.83 5.72
CA VAL A 103 8.32 16.98 5.70
C VAL A 103 7.94 18.14 4.79
N ASP A 104 7.68 17.85 3.51
CA ASP A 104 6.89 18.73 2.66
C ASP A 104 5.42 18.30 2.72
N MET A 105 4.73 18.73 3.77
CA MET A 105 3.31 18.46 4.00
C MET A 105 2.66 19.67 4.66
N GLN A 106 1.52 20.09 4.13
CA GLN A 106 0.76 21.20 4.72
C GLN A 106 0.36 20.90 6.18
N ALA A 107 0.64 21.84 7.08
CA ALA A 107 0.30 21.71 8.49
C ALA A 107 -1.22 21.48 8.67
N GLY A 108 -1.59 20.45 9.43
CA GLY A 108 -3.00 20.12 9.68
C GLY A 108 -3.73 19.39 8.54
N ALA A 109 -3.07 19.09 7.41
CA ALA A 109 -3.68 18.32 6.32
C ALA A 109 -4.13 16.91 6.75
N PHE A 110 -3.42 16.33 7.72
CA PHE A 110 -3.70 15.01 8.28
C PHE A 110 -4.00 15.11 9.77
N GLN A 111 -4.97 14.33 10.23
CA GLN A 111 -5.48 14.43 11.59
C GLN A 111 -4.43 13.94 12.58
N TYR A 112 -3.70 12.86 12.29
CA TYR A 112 -2.82 12.21 13.26
C TYR A 112 -1.32 12.45 13.04
N ALA A 113 -0.93 12.90 11.84
CA ALA A 113 0.43 13.38 11.60
C ALA A 113 0.70 14.62 12.48
N GLY A 114 1.91 14.78 13.02
CA GLY A 114 2.25 15.91 13.91
C GLY A 114 1.83 15.77 15.38
N ARG A 115 1.14 14.70 15.78
CA ARG A 115 0.65 14.54 17.18
C ARG A 115 1.57 13.75 18.12
N GLY A 116 2.67 13.21 17.61
CA GLY A 116 3.66 12.47 18.42
C GLY A 116 4.61 13.39 19.17
N LYS A 117 5.34 12.87 20.16
CA LYS A 117 6.35 13.62 20.93
C LYS A 117 7.73 13.60 20.25
N GLY A 118 7.77 13.72 18.92
CA GLY A 118 9.00 13.71 18.11
C GLY A 118 9.63 12.34 17.85
N ARG A 119 9.04 11.25 18.38
CA ARG A 119 9.47 9.85 18.12
C ARG A 119 8.63 9.15 17.05
N VAL A 120 7.72 9.90 16.44
CA VAL A 120 6.77 9.41 15.44
C VAL A 120 7.22 9.91 14.08
N ASN A 121 7.25 9.01 13.11
CA ASN A 121 7.40 9.43 11.72
C ASN A 121 6.05 9.90 11.19
N GLU A 122 5.91 11.20 11.01
CA GLU A 122 4.66 11.83 10.60
C GLU A 122 4.25 11.43 9.18
N TYR A 123 5.22 11.19 8.30
CA TYR A 123 5.01 10.78 6.92
C TYR A 123 4.38 9.38 6.83
N GLU A 124 4.87 8.44 7.64
CA GLU A 124 4.30 7.07 7.74
C GLU A 124 2.83 7.10 8.21
N VAL A 125 2.51 8.00 9.15
CA VAL A 125 1.14 8.21 9.63
C VAL A 125 0.28 8.86 8.55
N ALA A 126 0.78 9.90 7.89
CA ALA A 126 0.07 10.64 6.85
C ALA A 126 -0.30 9.73 5.67
N PHE A 127 0.64 8.89 5.19
CA PHE A 127 0.36 7.95 4.10
C PHE A 127 -0.65 6.87 4.49
N ALA A 128 -0.57 6.34 5.70
CA ALA A 128 -1.55 5.36 6.17
C ALA A 128 -2.95 6.01 6.34
N GLU A 129 -3.01 7.26 6.81
CA GLU A 129 -4.24 8.05 6.85
C GLU A 129 -4.78 8.35 5.45
N LEU A 130 -3.93 8.72 4.49
CA LEU A 130 -4.27 8.95 3.09
C LEU A 130 -4.88 7.70 2.46
N ALA A 131 -4.27 6.53 2.67
CA ALA A 131 -4.79 5.26 2.17
C ALA A 131 -6.23 5.00 2.66
N VAL A 132 -6.49 5.24 3.94
CA VAL A 132 -7.84 5.09 4.48
C VAL A 132 -8.80 6.11 3.88
N ARG A 133 -8.39 7.37 3.71
CA ARG A 133 -9.23 8.42 3.09
C ARG A 133 -9.62 8.05 1.66
N LEU A 134 -8.65 7.60 0.85
CA LEU A 134 -8.80 7.29 -0.58
C LEU A 134 -9.45 5.94 -0.87
N ALA A 135 -9.45 4.98 0.06
CA ALA A 135 -10.12 3.72 -0.18
C ALA A 135 -11.65 3.93 -0.25
N ALA A 136 -12.32 3.25 -1.20
CA ALA A 136 -13.76 3.17 -1.26
C ALA A 136 -14.32 2.35 -0.07
N SER A 137 -15.60 2.52 0.27
CA SER A 137 -16.24 1.63 1.25
C SER A 137 -16.20 0.18 0.75
N GLY A 138 -15.73 -0.75 1.59
CA GLY A 138 -15.45 -2.13 1.18
C GLY A 138 -14.14 -2.32 0.39
N GLY A 139 -13.46 -1.23 0.05
CA GLY A 139 -12.18 -1.22 -0.65
C GLY A 139 -11.06 -1.83 0.17
N ARG A 140 -10.01 -2.28 -0.51
CA ARG A 140 -8.89 -3.02 0.09
C ARG A 140 -7.66 -2.14 0.14
N ILE A 141 -6.90 -2.27 1.22
CA ILE A 141 -5.69 -1.50 1.43
C ILE A 141 -4.57 -2.49 1.74
N GLY A 142 -3.50 -2.45 0.96
CA GLY A 142 -2.25 -3.16 1.21
C GLY A 142 -1.12 -2.14 1.31
N LEU A 143 -0.51 -2.03 2.49
CA LEU A 143 0.61 -1.13 2.73
C LEU A 143 1.82 -1.93 3.22
N ILE A 144 3.00 -1.60 2.70
CA ILE A 144 4.25 -1.95 3.35
C ILE A 144 4.53 -0.88 4.40
N VAL A 145 4.62 -1.27 5.66
CA VAL A 145 4.76 -0.34 6.78
C VAL A 145 5.88 -0.79 7.73
N PRO A 146 6.59 0.14 8.36
CA PRO A 146 7.56 -0.21 9.39
C PRO A 146 6.86 -0.61 10.69
N GLU A 147 7.58 -1.40 11.50
CA GLU A 147 7.14 -1.88 12.82
C GLU A 147 6.61 -0.76 13.73
N GLY A 148 7.24 0.41 13.69
CA GLY A 148 6.89 1.56 14.52
C GLY A 148 5.43 2.00 14.36
N LEU A 149 4.89 1.97 13.15
CA LEU A 149 3.47 2.30 12.90
C LEU A 149 2.53 1.36 13.67
N LEU A 150 2.91 0.08 13.78
CA LEU A 150 2.12 -0.98 14.39
C LEU A 150 2.33 -1.09 15.91
N SER A 151 3.52 -0.74 16.43
CA SER A 151 3.90 -1.04 17.81
C SER A 151 4.17 0.19 18.69
N ASN A 152 4.50 1.36 18.12
CA ASN A 152 4.87 2.53 18.92
C ASN A 152 3.72 2.97 19.85
N SER A 153 3.97 3.06 21.14
CA SER A 153 2.95 3.42 22.14
C SER A 153 2.32 4.80 21.90
N GLU A 154 3.07 5.77 21.37
CA GLU A 154 2.57 7.12 21.05
C GLU A 154 1.54 7.10 19.91
N LEU A 155 1.59 6.08 19.05
CA LEU A 155 0.64 5.89 17.95
C LEU A 155 -0.61 5.10 18.32
N LYS A 156 -0.84 4.81 19.61
CA LYS A 156 -2.07 4.12 20.06
C LYS A 156 -3.36 4.84 19.63
N PRO A 157 -3.50 6.18 19.75
CA PRO A 157 -4.69 6.89 19.26
C PRO A 157 -4.87 6.75 17.75
N PHE A 158 -3.79 6.86 16.99
CA PHE A 158 -3.80 6.66 15.53
C PHE A 158 -4.22 5.24 15.17
N ARG A 159 -3.64 4.20 15.79
CA ARG A 159 -4.03 2.81 15.53
C ARG A 159 -5.49 2.52 15.87
N LYS A 160 -6.01 3.09 16.96
CA LYS A 160 -7.43 2.98 17.33
C LYS A 160 -8.32 3.56 16.24
N TRP A 161 -7.93 4.69 15.65
CA TRP A 161 -8.62 5.26 14.49
C TRP A 161 -8.45 4.40 13.24
N LEU A 162 -7.22 4.07 12.85
CA LEU A 162 -6.87 3.28 11.66
C LEU A 162 -7.66 1.97 11.61
N PHE A 163 -7.60 1.18 12.68
CA PHE A 163 -8.31 -0.10 12.76
C PHE A 163 -9.81 0.04 13.04
N GLY A 164 -10.26 1.25 13.40
CA GLY A 164 -11.67 1.61 13.45
C GLY A 164 -12.27 1.91 12.07
N GLN A 165 -11.47 2.47 11.15
CA GLN A 165 -11.87 2.81 9.79
C GLN A 165 -11.63 1.66 8.79
N ALA A 166 -10.52 0.93 8.95
CA ALA A 166 -10.12 -0.16 8.07
C ALA A 166 -9.75 -1.39 8.89
N ARG A 167 -10.49 -2.48 8.68
CA ARG A 167 -10.30 -3.72 9.44
C ARG A 167 -9.05 -4.44 8.95
N PRO A 168 -8.07 -4.74 9.81
CA PRO A 168 -6.93 -5.57 9.42
C PRO A 168 -7.38 -7.01 9.15
N VAL A 169 -6.97 -7.54 8.00
CA VAL A 169 -7.21 -8.94 7.60
C VAL A 169 -5.94 -9.77 7.77
N ALA A 170 -4.78 -9.19 7.50
CA ALA A 170 -3.50 -9.84 7.68
C ALA A 170 -2.38 -8.84 7.99
N VAL A 171 -1.42 -9.26 8.81
CA VAL A 171 -0.16 -8.55 9.07
C VAL A 171 0.97 -9.56 8.86
N LEU A 172 1.76 -9.35 7.81
CA LEU A 172 2.84 -10.27 7.43
C LEU A 172 4.19 -9.61 7.72
N GLY A 173 4.95 -10.13 8.69
CA GLY A 173 6.34 -9.72 8.91
C GLY A 173 7.20 -10.12 7.72
N LEU A 174 7.90 -9.16 7.14
CA LEU A 174 8.73 -9.37 5.96
C LEU A 174 10.16 -9.77 6.38
N PRO A 175 10.86 -10.62 5.59
CA PRO A 175 12.24 -10.97 5.87
C PRO A 175 13.14 -9.73 5.94
N ARG A 176 14.10 -9.75 6.88
CA ARG A 176 15.14 -8.72 6.95
C ARG A 176 15.97 -8.70 5.66
N GLY A 177 16.45 -7.51 5.29
CA GLY A 177 17.29 -7.32 4.09
C GLY A 177 16.51 -7.16 2.79
N LEU A 178 15.17 -7.28 2.78
CA LEU A 178 14.36 -6.90 1.61
C LEU A 178 14.32 -5.38 1.38
N PHE A 179 14.49 -4.60 2.45
CA PHE A 179 14.52 -3.14 2.43
C PHE A 179 15.87 -2.67 3.00
N PRO A 180 16.95 -2.72 2.20
CA PRO A 180 18.32 -2.53 2.70
C PRO A 180 18.57 -1.13 3.27
N HIS A 181 17.79 -0.13 2.86
CA HIS A 181 17.89 1.25 3.32
C HIS A 181 16.95 1.58 4.48
N THR A 182 16.26 0.59 5.05
CA THR A 182 15.34 0.78 6.17
C THR A 182 15.81 -0.03 7.39
N PRO A 183 16.19 0.62 8.51
CA PRO A 183 16.67 -0.10 9.69
C PRO A 183 15.55 -0.83 10.44
N SER A 184 14.30 -0.40 10.25
CA SER A 184 13.11 -0.97 10.89
C SER A 184 12.69 -2.29 10.24
N ARG A 185 12.11 -3.22 11.03
CA ARG A 185 11.40 -4.36 10.45
C ARG A 185 10.18 -3.86 9.66
N MET A 186 9.96 -4.44 8.49
CA MET A 186 8.86 -4.08 7.60
C MET A 186 7.77 -5.15 7.64
N TYR A 187 6.52 -4.71 7.49
CA TYR A 187 5.34 -5.57 7.50
C TYR A 187 4.46 -5.25 6.30
N ALA A 188 3.89 -6.27 5.66
CA ALA A 188 2.76 -6.08 4.76
C ALA A 188 1.46 -6.08 5.59
N LEU A 189 0.86 -4.91 5.73
CA LEU A 189 -0.43 -4.69 6.39
C LEU A 189 -1.54 -4.73 5.34
N MET A 190 -2.45 -5.70 5.47
CA MET A 190 -3.62 -5.84 4.62
C MET A 190 -4.88 -5.51 5.40
N MET A 191 -5.73 -4.64 4.85
CA MET A 191 -6.96 -4.17 5.47
C MET A 191 -8.12 -4.09 4.47
N VAL A 192 -9.34 -4.00 4.99
CA VAL A 192 -10.56 -3.70 4.24
C VAL A 192 -11.25 -2.51 4.90
N LYS A 193 -11.49 -1.43 4.14
CA LYS A 193 -12.22 -0.25 4.64
C LYS A 193 -13.66 -0.63 4.93
N SER A 194 -14.07 -0.51 6.18
CA SER A 194 -15.42 -0.85 6.61
C SER A 194 -15.69 -0.23 7.98
N PRO A 195 -16.72 0.62 8.11
CA PRO A 195 -17.17 1.07 9.42
C PRO A 195 -17.73 -0.16 10.17
N ARG A 196 -17.06 -0.55 11.26
CA ARG A 196 -17.23 -1.79 12.06
C ARG A 196 -18.66 -2.31 12.29
N ARG A 197 -18.80 -3.64 12.51
CA ARG A 197 -19.84 -4.23 13.40
C ARG A 197 -19.57 -5.60 14.10
N LYS A 198 -18.54 -6.41 13.80
CA LYS A 198 -18.34 -7.76 14.41
C LYS A 198 -16.87 -8.13 14.67
N PRO A 199 -16.55 -9.14 15.53
CA PRO A 199 -15.17 -9.40 15.99
C PRO A 199 -14.21 -9.79 14.87
N ASN A 200 -12.97 -9.28 14.97
CA ASN A 200 -11.95 -9.36 13.93
C ASN A 200 -11.03 -10.57 14.15
N ARG A 201 -11.03 -11.53 13.23
CA ARG A 201 -9.87 -12.42 13.05
C ARG A 201 -8.88 -11.70 12.13
N CYS A 202 -7.68 -11.44 12.62
CA CYS A 202 -6.56 -10.93 11.84
C CYS A 202 -5.51 -12.04 11.78
N LEU A 203 -5.05 -12.37 10.57
CA LEU A 203 -3.93 -13.28 10.40
C LEU A 203 -2.62 -12.54 10.64
N ILE A 204 -1.93 -12.85 11.74
CA ILE A 204 -0.56 -12.41 11.93
C ILE A 204 0.35 -13.55 11.50
N THR A 205 1.44 -13.28 10.80
CA THR A 205 2.47 -14.28 10.53
C THR A 205 3.77 -13.63 10.11
N GLU A 206 4.90 -14.34 10.19
CA GLU A 206 6.18 -13.91 9.64
C GLU A 206 6.55 -14.74 8.42
N LEU A 207 7.04 -14.08 7.38
CA LEU A 207 7.67 -14.73 6.23
C LEU A 207 9.14 -15.00 6.58
N ARG A 208 9.56 -16.25 6.41
CA ARG A 208 10.96 -16.65 6.56
C ARG A 208 11.58 -16.89 5.19
N ARG A 209 12.83 -16.47 5.01
CA ARG A 209 13.63 -16.84 3.85
C ARG A 209 13.95 -18.33 3.98
N HIS A 210 13.19 -19.20 3.33
CA HIS A 210 13.69 -20.53 2.99
C HIS A 210 14.58 -20.34 1.77
N GLU A 211 15.78 -20.94 1.78
CA GLU A 211 16.72 -20.85 0.66
C GLU A 211 16.00 -21.15 -0.65
N ILE A 212 16.02 -20.17 -1.56
CA ILE A 212 15.47 -20.28 -2.90
C ILE A 212 16.49 -21.10 -3.69
N SER A 213 16.53 -22.41 -3.44
CA SER A 213 17.13 -23.39 -4.33
C SER A 213 16.00 -24.23 -4.91
N GLY A 214 15.77 -24.07 -6.22
CA GLY A 214 14.88 -24.94 -6.99
C GLY A 214 13.37 -24.73 -6.81
N ASN A 215 12.80 -23.85 -7.62
CA ASN A 215 11.48 -23.98 -8.25
C ASN A 215 10.27 -24.48 -7.41
N ARG A 216 10.17 -24.15 -6.11
CA ARG A 216 8.97 -24.42 -5.30
C ARG A 216 8.59 -23.22 -4.42
N ALA A 217 7.28 -22.98 -4.36
CA ALA A 217 6.65 -21.86 -3.67
C ALA A 217 7.11 -21.71 -2.21
N ALA A 218 7.27 -20.45 -1.77
CA ALA A 218 7.60 -20.12 -0.39
C ALA A 218 6.58 -20.75 0.58
N VAL A 219 7.07 -21.54 1.54
CA VAL A 219 6.25 -22.12 2.61
C VAL A 219 5.97 -21.04 3.66
N VAL A 220 4.72 -20.56 3.71
CA VAL A 220 4.23 -19.65 4.74
C VAL A 220 3.86 -20.48 5.98
N ARG A 221 4.63 -20.41 7.06
CA ARG A 221 4.21 -20.95 8.36
C ARG A 221 3.31 -19.93 9.05
N LEU A 222 2.01 -20.24 9.17
CA LEU A 222 1.07 -19.48 9.98
C LEU A 222 1.53 -19.43 11.45
N VAL A 223 1.84 -18.24 11.97
CA VAL A 223 1.99 -18.03 13.42
C VAL A 223 0.75 -17.29 13.92
N GLN A 224 -0.32 -18.01 14.29
CA GLN A 224 -1.55 -17.38 14.77
C GLN A 224 -1.27 -16.47 15.99
N GLY A 225 -1.53 -15.18 15.84
CA GLY A 225 -1.51 -14.20 16.92
C GLY A 225 -2.73 -13.29 16.83
N VAL A 226 -3.26 -12.85 17.98
CA VAL A 226 -4.38 -11.89 18.06
C VAL A 226 -3.82 -10.50 18.28
N LEU A 227 -4.14 -9.56 17.38
CA LEU A 227 -3.85 -8.14 17.56
C LEU A 227 -4.89 -7.54 18.52
N HIS A 228 -4.45 -7.17 19.71
CA HIS A 228 -5.26 -6.35 20.63
C HIS A 228 -5.14 -4.87 20.24
N ALA A 229 -6.29 -4.19 20.13
CA ALA A 229 -6.40 -2.78 19.76
C ALA A 229 -6.09 -1.82 20.92
#